data_AF-A0A7S0A9M0-F1
#
_entry.id   AF-A0A7S0A9M0-F1
#
_cell.length_a   1.000
_cell.length_b   1.000
_cell.length_c   1.000
_cell.angle_alpha   90.00
_cell.angle_beta   90.00
_cell.angle_gamma   90.00
#
_symmetry.space_group_name_H-M   'P 1'
#
loop_
_entity.id
_entity.type
_entity.pdbx_description
1 polymer ?
#
loop_
_entity_poly.entity_id
_entity_poly.type
_entity_poly.pdbx_seq_one_letter_code
_entity_poly.pdbx_strand_id
1 'polypeptide(L)'
;AATDGLVKAFYSHWFRGEPCPPELWQPYHDLLCDRVLEAAKVSEQPLVVPFSIYRREVRDYMRQKLGGNLQFLKLECDVDVVVQGALARLEEYAKVQGQSPEDVGWKPRKFDEKYGEYNFDNFKKMQLAEYLSGMQAFEEDEGDYVVVDTSSRDQSVFDRVNEALGLGARTEAVDLARLKALQTARWEQMKEDGAQAAA
;
A
#
# COMPACT_ATOMS: atom_id res chain seq x y z
N ALA A 1 11.17 -0.13 19.16
CA ALA A 1 9.70 -0.01 19.21
C ALA A 1 9.06 -1.05 18.28
N ALA A 2 7.77 -1.35 18.43
CA ALA A 2 7.07 -2.40 17.67
C ALA A 2 7.19 -2.30 16.14
N THR A 3 7.61 -1.14 15.62
CA THR A 3 7.80 -0.83 14.20
C THR A 3 9.22 -1.08 13.68
N ASP A 4 10.22 -1.29 14.55
CA ASP A 4 11.64 -1.26 14.16
C ASP A 4 11.99 -2.35 13.12
N GLY A 5 11.38 -3.53 13.25
CA GLY A 5 11.60 -4.65 12.34
C GLY A 5 10.79 -4.55 11.04
N LEU A 6 9.74 -3.74 10.99
CA LEU A 6 8.76 -3.78 9.90
C LEU A 6 9.36 -3.31 8.57
N VAL A 7 10.14 -2.23 8.58
CA VAL A 7 10.85 -1.76 7.37
C VAL A 7 11.81 -2.83 6.86
N LYS A 8 12.52 -3.52 7.77
CA LYS A 8 13.42 -4.61 7.40
C LYS A 8 12.66 -5.79 6.82
N ALA A 9 11.50 -6.15 7.39
CA ALA A 9 10.63 -7.20 6.87
C ALA A 9 10.26 -6.96 5.40
N PHE A 10 9.85 -5.72 5.06
CA PHE A 10 9.54 -5.34 3.68
C PHE A 10 10.73 -5.46 2.74
N TYR A 11 11.81 -4.73 3.00
CA TYR A 11 12.89 -4.54 2.02
C TYR A 11 13.95 -5.66 2.00
N SER A 12 14.09 -6.41 3.10
CA SER A 12 15.07 -7.50 3.20
C SER A 12 14.48 -8.87 2.95
N HIS A 13 13.15 -9.04 3.02
CA HIS A 13 12.51 -10.35 2.88
C HIS A 13 11.34 -10.31 1.89
N TRP A 14 10.23 -9.65 2.23
CA TRP A 14 9.01 -9.76 1.45
C TRP A 14 9.16 -9.26 0.01
N PHE A 15 9.71 -8.08 -0.23
CA PHE A 15 9.96 -7.57 -1.60
C PHE A 15 11.07 -8.32 -2.36
N ARG A 16 11.69 -9.32 -1.74
CA ARG A 16 12.59 -10.27 -2.40
C ARG A 16 11.95 -11.63 -2.64
N GLY A 17 10.67 -11.77 -2.29
CA GLY A 17 9.94 -13.04 -2.34
C GLY A 17 10.39 -14.04 -1.26
N GLU A 18 11.18 -13.61 -0.28
CA GLU A 18 11.73 -14.48 0.75
C GLU A 18 10.82 -14.54 1.99
N PRO A 19 10.79 -15.67 2.71
CA PRO A 19 10.14 -15.75 4.02
C PRO A 19 10.72 -14.71 4.99
N CYS A 20 9.85 -14.03 5.74
CA CYS A 20 10.28 -13.06 6.74
C CYS A 20 10.23 -13.67 8.15
N PRO A 21 11.32 -13.58 8.94
CA PRO A 21 11.33 -13.99 10.33
C PRO A 21 10.23 -13.29 11.15
N PRO A 22 9.43 -14.04 11.93
CA PRO A 22 8.32 -13.51 12.73
C PRO A 22 8.68 -12.32 13.61
N GLU A 23 9.85 -12.33 14.23
CA GLU A 23 10.33 -11.29 15.14
C GLU A 23 10.44 -9.89 14.50
N LEU A 24 10.50 -9.81 13.16
CA LEU A 24 10.56 -8.54 12.44
C LEU A 24 9.18 -7.90 12.24
N TRP A 25 8.12 -8.69 12.13
CA TRP A 25 6.80 -8.18 11.74
C TRP A 25 5.70 -8.48 12.75
N GLN A 26 5.74 -9.59 13.50
CA GLN A 26 4.72 -9.93 14.49
C GLN A 26 4.54 -8.86 15.57
N PRO A 27 5.58 -8.23 16.15
CA PRO A 27 5.38 -7.22 17.20
C PRO A 27 4.51 -6.05 16.76
N TYR A 28 4.61 -5.64 15.49
CA TYR A 28 3.75 -4.61 14.92
C TYR A 28 2.30 -5.08 14.80
N HIS A 29 2.11 -6.30 14.28
CA HIS A 29 0.78 -6.87 14.09
C HIS A 29 0.11 -7.26 15.40
N ASP A 30 0.86 -7.60 16.44
CA ASP A 30 0.36 -7.75 17.81
C ASP A 30 -0.23 -6.44 18.30
N LEU A 31 0.53 -5.34 18.23
CA LEU A 31 0.04 -4.02 18.63
C LEU A 31 -1.22 -3.62 17.84
N LEU A 32 -1.27 -3.94 16.55
CA LEU A 32 -2.45 -3.68 15.71
C LEU A 32 -3.64 -4.52 16.18
N CYS A 33 -3.47 -5.83 16.35
CA CYS A 33 -4.54 -6.74 16.77
C CYS A 33 -5.06 -6.40 18.16
N ASP A 34 -4.17 -6.08 19.11
CA ASP A 34 -4.54 -5.66 20.45
C ASP A 34 -5.43 -4.41 20.42
N ARG A 35 -5.07 -3.41 19.60
CA ARG A 35 -5.88 -2.20 19.43
C ARG A 35 -7.24 -2.48 18.81
N VAL A 36 -7.32 -3.40 17.85
CA VAL A 36 -8.58 -3.83 17.24
C VAL A 36 -9.46 -4.53 18.28
N LEU A 37 -8.89 -5.44 19.07
CA LEU A 37 -9.61 -6.15 20.12
C LEU A 37 -10.10 -5.20 21.22
N GLU A 38 -9.29 -4.24 21.66
CA GLU A 38 -9.73 -3.23 22.64
C GLU A 38 -10.86 -2.36 22.08
N ALA A 39 -10.78 -1.92 20.82
CA ALA A 39 -11.84 -1.17 20.18
C ALA A 39 -13.13 -2.00 20.05
N ALA A 40 -13.01 -3.31 19.76
CA ALA A 40 -14.14 -4.21 19.59
C ALA A 40 -14.92 -4.44 20.90
N LYS A 41 -14.27 -4.31 22.07
CA LYS A 41 -14.94 -4.45 23.38
C LYS A 41 -15.96 -3.35 23.65
N VAL A 42 -15.78 -2.18 23.06
CA VAL A 42 -16.60 -0.99 23.33
C VAL A 42 -17.41 -0.53 22.12
N SER A 43 -17.19 -1.14 20.96
CA SER A 43 -17.92 -0.83 19.73
C SER A 43 -19.10 -1.77 19.55
N GLU A 44 -20.29 -1.21 19.35
CA GLU A 44 -21.46 -1.96 18.88
C GLU A 44 -21.49 -2.09 17.35
N GLN A 45 -20.60 -1.39 16.65
CA GLN A 45 -20.50 -1.37 15.19
C GLN A 45 -19.29 -2.16 14.69
N PRO A 46 -19.34 -2.69 13.46
CA PRO A 46 -18.17 -3.25 12.79
C PRO A 46 -17.02 -2.25 12.72
N LEU A 47 -15.79 -2.74 12.90
CA LEU A 47 -14.58 -1.93 12.83
C LEU A 47 -13.92 -2.09 11.46
N VAL A 48 -13.60 -0.97 10.81
CA VAL A 48 -12.84 -0.94 9.56
C VAL A 48 -11.41 -0.49 9.84
N VAL A 49 -10.43 -1.32 9.50
CA VAL A 49 -9.00 -1.04 9.72
C VAL A 49 -8.31 -0.84 8.36
N PRO A 50 -7.93 0.38 7.98
CA PRO A 50 -7.27 0.64 6.70
C PRO A 50 -5.79 0.26 6.76
N PHE A 51 -5.49 -1.03 6.60
CA PHE A 51 -4.13 -1.56 6.63
C PHE A 51 -3.90 -2.59 5.51
N SER A 52 -2.81 -2.40 4.74
CA SER A 52 -2.47 -3.29 3.63
C SER A 52 -1.66 -4.49 4.09
N ILE A 53 -2.08 -5.70 3.69
CA ILE A 53 -1.40 -6.95 4.01
C ILE A 53 -1.09 -7.68 2.71
N TYR A 54 0.21 -7.94 2.48
CA TYR A 54 0.69 -8.44 1.19
C TYR A 54 1.00 -9.94 1.17
N ARG A 55 0.97 -10.59 2.33
CA ARG A 55 1.52 -11.93 2.53
C ARG A 55 0.53 -12.81 3.27
N ARG A 56 0.42 -14.07 2.84
CA ARG A 56 -0.48 -15.04 3.45
C ARG A 56 -0.12 -15.30 4.90
N GLU A 57 1.17 -15.41 5.25
CA GLU A 57 1.59 -15.67 6.62
C GLU A 57 1.13 -14.60 7.63
N VAL A 58 0.99 -13.35 7.16
CA VAL A 58 0.48 -12.25 7.99
C VAL A 58 -1.05 -12.33 8.12
N ARG A 59 -1.76 -12.67 7.04
CA ARG A 59 -3.22 -12.87 7.06
C ARG A 59 -3.60 -14.01 8.01
N ASP A 60 -2.91 -15.14 7.91
CA ASP A 60 -3.10 -16.30 8.79
C ASP A 60 -2.84 -15.94 10.26
N TYR A 61 -1.79 -15.17 10.52
CA TYR A 61 -1.50 -14.67 11.87
C TYR A 61 -2.62 -13.78 12.42
N MET A 62 -3.14 -12.87 11.60
CA MET A 62 -4.25 -12.00 12.00
C MET A 62 -5.54 -12.78 12.23
N ARG A 63 -5.83 -13.80 11.41
CA ARG A 63 -6.95 -14.73 11.66
C ARG A 63 -6.82 -15.44 13.01
N GLN A 64 -5.62 -15.91 13.34
CA GLN A 64 -5.35 -16.55 14.63
C GLN A 64 -5.60 -15.59 15.81
N LYS A 65 -5.23 -14.32 15.67
CA LYS A 65 -5.34 -13.30 16.74
C LYS A 65 -6.75 -12.73 16.89
N LEU A 66 -7.43 -12.46 15.77
CA LEU A 66 -8.72 -11.78 15.74
C LEU A 66 -9.92 -12.73 15.66
N GLY A 67 -9.70 -13.99 15.29
CA GLY A 67 -10.72 -15.03 15.20
C GLY A 67 -11.63 -14.91 13.98
N GLY A 68 -12.72 -15.68 13.98
CA GLY A 68 -13.61 -15.86 12.84
C GLY A 68 -14.51 -14.67 12.46
N ASN A 69 -14.39 -13.54 13.15
CA ASN A 69 -15.12 -12.31 12.82
C ASN A 69 -14.29 -11.35 11.94
N LEU A 70 -13.08 -11.75 11.54
CA LEU A 70 -12.24 -11.01 10.61
C LEU A 70 -12.70 -11.25 9.17
N GLN A 71 -12.78 -10.18 8.39
CA GLN A 71 -12.96 -10.23 6.94
C GLN A 71 -11.96 -9.30 6.28
N PHE A 72 -11.27 -9.78 5.25
CA PHE A 72 -10.36 -8.97 4.44
C PHE A 72 -11.08 -8.34 3.25
N LEU A 73 -10.68 -7.13 2.90
CA LEU A 73 -11.11 -6.48 1.67
C LEU A 73 -9.97 -6.52 0.64
N LYS A 74 -10.11 -7.36 -0.39
CA LYS A 74 -9.18 -7.42 -1.52
C LYS A 74 -9.56 -6.34 -2.53
N LEU A 75 -8.80 -5.25 -2.54
CA LEU A 75 -8.87 -4.24 -3.59
C LEU A 75 -8.11 -4.75 -4.83
N GLU A 76 -8.84 -5.39 -5.72
CA GLU A 76 -8.30 -5.89 -6.99
C GLU A 76 -8.15 -4.73 -7.98
N CYS A 77 -7.05 -4.72 -8.71
CA CYS A 77 -6.75 -3.68 -9.68
C CYS A 77 -5.92 -4.29 -10.80
N ASP A 78 -6.25 -3.94 -12.04
CA ASP A 78 -5.42 -4.24 -13.18
C ASP A 78 -3.99 -3.73 -12.97
N VAL A 79 -3.01 -4.59 -13.27
CA VAL A 79 -1.59 -4.32 -13.01
C VAL A 79 -1.11 -3.09 -13.79
N ASP A 80 -1.57 -2.88 -15.02
CA ASP A 80 -1.21 -1.70 -15.80
C ASP A 80 -1.79 -0.44 -15.17
N VAL A 81 -3.01 -0.48 -14.65
CA VAL A 81 -3.60 0.63 -13.89
C VAL A 81 -2.83 0.93 -12.60
N VAL A 82 -2.30 -0.08 -11.91
CA VAL A 82 -1.43 0.10 -10.74
C VAL A 82 -0.14 0.80 -11.14
N VAL A 83 0.53 0.32 -12.19
CA VAL A 83 1.82 0.84 -12.66
C VAL A 83 1.69 2.26 -13.23
N GLN A 84 0.64 2.54 -14.02
CA GLN A 84 0.32 3.88 -14.50
C GLN A 84 0.11 4.85 -13.34
N GLY A 85 -0.63 4.43 -12.30
CA GLY A 85 -0.80 5.24 -11.10
C GLY A 85 0.52 5.50 -10.34
N ALA A 86 1.43 4.53 -10.31
CA ALA A 86 2.76 4.70 -9.71
C ALA A 86 3.63 5.66 -10.52
N LEU A 87 3.60 5.56 -11.85
CA LEU A 87 4.30 6.45 -12.77
C LEU A 87 3.80 7.89 -12.62
N ALA A 88 2.48 8.10 -12.65
CA ALA A 88 1.88 9.43 -12.49
C ALA A 88 2.29 10.09 -11.16
N ARG A 89 2.36 9.32 -10.07
CA ARG A 89 2.85 9.85 -8.77
C ARG A 89 4.33 10.23 -8.82
N LEU A 90 5.16 9.43 -9.50
CA LEU A 90 6.58 9.77 -9.67
C LEU A 90 6.74 11.04 -10.51
N GLU A 91 5.95 11.20 -11.57
CA GLU A 91 5.95 12.41 -12.41
C GLU A 91 5.55 13.67 -11.62
N GLU A 92 4.48 13.57 -10.82
CA GLU A 92 4.06 14.68 -9.96
C GLU A 92 5.13 15.01 -8.90
N TYR A 93 5.71 14.00 -8.27
CA TYR A 93 6.80 14.20 -7.31
C TYR A 93 8.02 14.86 -7.96
N ALA A 94 8.45 14.38 -9.14
CA ALA A 94 9.57 14.94 -9.86
C ALA A 94 9.32 16.41 -10.26
N LYS A 95 8.09 16.74 -10.64
CA LYS A 95 7.67 18.13 -10.89
C LYS A 95 7.84 19.01 -9.65
N VAL A 96 7.47 18.55 -8.46
CA VAL A 96 7.70 19.29 -7.20
C VAL A 96 9.20 19.49 -6.94
N GLN A 97 10.03 18.50 -7.27
CA GLN A 97 11.49 18.63 -7.15
C GLN A 97 12.10 19.54 -8.23
N GLY A 98 11.39 19.85 -9.31
CA GLY A 98 11.93 20.57 -10.46
C GLY A 98 12.88 19.71 -11.31
N GLN A 99 12.67 18.39 -11.30
CA GLN A 99 13.51 17.40 -11.96
C GLN A 99 12.68 16.48 -12.86
N SER A 100 13.33 15.68 -13.70
CA SER A 100 12.65 14.63 -14.47
C SER A 100 12.40 13.38 -13.61
N PRO A 101 11.38 12.55 -13.93
CA PRO A 101 11.16 11.26 -13.28
C PRO A 101 12.41 10.35 -13.32
N GLU A 102 13.13 10.42 -14.44
CA GLU A 102 14.35 9.65 -14.66
C GLU A 102 15.46 10.04 -13.66
N ASP A 103 15.62 11.33 -13.40
CA ASP A 103 16.68 11.84 -12.51
C ASP A 103 16.35 11.67 -11.03
N VAL A 104 15.06 11.60 -10.66
CA VAL A 104 14.62 11.42 -9.27
C VAL A 104 14.54 9.95 -8.88
N GLY A 105 14.09 9.09 -9.79
CA GLY A 105 13.76 7.69 -9.48
C GLY A 105 14.60 6.65 -10.19
N TRP A 106 14.92 6.87 -11.47
CA TRP A 106 15.47 5.83 -12.35
C TRP A 106 16.99 5.72 -12.24
N LYS A 107 17.72 6.78 -12.62
CA LYS A 107 19.19 6.83 -12.62
C LYS A 107 19.81 6.68 -11.22
N PRO A 108 19.31 7.36 -10.16
CA PRO A 108 19.93 7.23 -8.83
C PRO A 108 19.91 5.80 -8.28
N ARG A 109 18.96 4.98 -8.75
CA ARG A 109 18.81 3.57 -8.36
C ARG A 109 19.45 2.61 -9.34
N LYS A 110 20.12 3.11 -10.39
CA LYS A 110 20.77 2.31 -11.45
C LYS A 110 19.79 1.35 -12.14
N PHE A 111 18.52 1.75 -12.27
CA PHE A 111 17.54 0.92 -12.95
C PHE A 111 17.76 0.87 -14.46
N ASP A 112 18.47 1.84 -15.02
CA ASP A 112 18.96 1.83 -16.39
C ASP A 112 19.92 0.66 -16.67
N GLU A 113 20.81 0.35 -15.72
CA GLU A 113 21.75 -0.78 -15.83
C GLU A 113 21.02 -2.14 -15.82
N LYS A 114 19.90 -2.26 -15.08
CA LYS A 114 19.19 -3.53 -14.88
C LYS A 114 18.00 -3.75 -15.82
N TYR A 115 17.23 -2.70 -16.08
CA TYR A 115 15.97 -2.75 -16.83
C TYR A 115 16.03 -2.04 -18.18
N GLY A 116 17.10 -1.30 -18.47
CA GLY A 116 17.27 -0.53 -19.70
C GLY A 116 16.74 0.90 -19.60
N GLU A 117 16.64 1.57 -20.75
CA GLU A 117 16.23 2.97 -20.82
C GLU A 117 14.86 3.24 -20.15
N TYR A 118 14.67 4.46 -19.68
CA TYR A 118 13.44 4.87 -19.03
C TYR A 118 12.29 4.97 -20.05
N ASN A 119 11.39 4.00 -19.98
CA ASN A 119 10.10 3.99 -20.69
C ASN A 119 9.07 3.22 -19.85
N PHE A 120 7.80 3.26 -20.25
CA PHE A 120 6.72 2.61 -19.50
C PHE A 120 6.94 1.11 -19.33
N ASP A 121 7.35 0.40 -20.39
CA ASP A 121 7.53 -1.06 -20.36
C ASP A 121 8.64 -1.48 -19.39
N ASN A 122 9.76 -0.78 -19.40
CA ASN A 122 10.86 -1.04 -18.48
C ASN A 122 10.50 -0.61 -17.05
N PHE A 123 9.75 0.49 -16.89
CA PHE A 123 9.22 0.90 -15.59
C PHE A 123 8.25 -0.15 -15.01
N LYS A 124 7.38 -0.73 -15.84
CA LYS A 124 6.49 -1.83 -15.47
C LYS A 124 7.28 -3.06 -15.03
N LYS A 125 8.30 -3.47 -15.79
CA LYS A 125 9.18 -4.60 -15.40
C LYS A 125 9.84 -4.34 -14.05
N MET A 126 10.35 -3.13 -13.83
CA MET A 126 10.95 -2.72 -12.57
C MET A 126 9.93 -2.76 -11.42
N GLN A 127 8.74 -2.21 -11.59
CA GLN A 127 7.68 -2.25 -10.56
C GLN A 127 7.32 -3.68 -10.17
N LEU A 128 7.16 -4.56 -11.17
CA LEU A 128 6.82 -5.96 -10.92
C LEU A 128 7.93 -6.70 -10.18
N ALA A 129 9.19 -6.45 -10.55
CA ALA A 129 10.33 -7.15 -9.97
C ALA A 129 10.74 -6.63 -8.58
N GLU A 130 10.68 -5.32 -8.35
CA GLU A 130 11.21 -4.68 -7.13
C GLU A 130 10.15 -4.38 -6.07
N TYR A 131 8.91 -4.11 -6.48
CA TYR A 131 7.87 -3.60 -5.58
C TYR A 131 6.68 -4.53 -5.43
N LEU A 132 6.38 -5.37 -6.42
CA LEU A 132 5.23 -6.28 -6.39
C LEU A 132 5.61 -7.77 -6.28
N SER A 133 6.89 -8.13 -6.47
CA SER A 133 7.38 -9.52 -6.51
C SER A 133 7.10 -10.33 -5.25
N GLY A 134 6.98 -9.65 -4.11
CA GLY A 134 6.68 -10.23 -2.82
C GLY A 134 5.21 -10.47 -2.53
N MET A 135 4.30 -9.89 -3.30
CA MET A 135 2.88 -9.89 -2.98
C MET A 135 2.25 -11.25 -3.31
N GLN A 136 1.46 -11.77 -2.38
CA GLN A 136 0.72 -13.01 -2.54
C GLN A 136 -0.76 -12.71 -2.64
N ALA A 137 -1.35 -13.16 -3.75
CA ALA A 137 -2.79 -13.17 -3.93
C ALA A 137 -3.47 -13.97 -2.81
N PHE A 138 -4.78 -13.75 -2.66
CA PHE A 138 -5.60 -14.65 -1.87
C PHE A 138 -5.77 -15.97 -2.62
N GLU A 139 -5.67 -17.08 -1.90
CA GLU A 139 -5.96 -18.41 -2.42
C GLU A 139 -7.43 -18.77 -2.17
N GLU A 140 -7.91 -19.81 -2.87
CA GLU A 140 -9.32 -20.25 -2.78
C GLU A 140 -9.68 -20.77 -1.39
N ASP A 141 -8.70 -21.26 -0.62
CA ASP A 141 -8.89 -21.84 0.70
C ASP A 141 -8.97 -20.81 1.84
N GLU A 142 -8.71 -19.53 1.55
CA GLU A 142 -8.71 -18.48 2.58
C GLU A 142 -10.12 -18.04 2.99
N GLY A 143 -11.09 -18.04 2.07
CA GLY A 143 -12.54 -17.94 2.32
C GLY A 143 -13.10 -16.68 3.00
N ASP A 144 -12.27 -15.87 3.66
CA ASP A 144 -12.64 -14.75 4.53
C ASP A 144 -12.35 -13.38 3.91
N TYR A 145 -12.56 -13.25 2.60
CA TYR A 145 -12.33 -11.99 1.90
C TYR A 145 -13.42 -11.64 0.89
N VAL A 146 -13.61 -10.34 0.68
CA VAL A 146 -14.46 -9.78 -0.37
C VAL A 146 -13.57 -9.09 -1.39
N VAL A 147 -13.87 -9.27 -2.67
CA VAL A 147 -13.12 -8.65 -3.76
C VAL A 147 -13.88 -7.43 -4.26
N VAL A 148 -13.17 -6.31 -4.39
CA VAL A 148 -13.68 -5.08 -5.03
C VAL A 148 -12.72 -4.69 -6.14
N ASP A 149 -13.23 -4.63 -7.37
CA ASP A 149 -12.47 -4.10 -8.50
C ASP A 149 -12.34 -2.57 -8.39
N THR A 150 -11.10 -2.12 -8.45
CA THR A 150 -10.68 -0.72 -8.32
C THR A 150 -10.01 -0.18 -9.59
N SER A 151 -10.07 -0.93 -10.69
CA SER A 151 -9.40 -0.60 -11.96
C SER A 151 -9.94 0.67 -12.62
N SER A 152 -11.19 1.07 -12.36
CA SER A 152 -11.75 2.32 -12.89
C SER A 152 -11.12 3.59 -12.29
N ARG A 153 -10.52 3.50 -11.08
CA ARG A 153 -9.87 4.61 -10.36
C ARG A 153 -10.70 5.89 -10.22
N ASP A 154 -12.03 5.76 -10.24
CA ASP A 154 -12.97 6.89 -10.18
C ASP A 154 -13.83 6.86 -8.90
N GLN A 155 -14.78 7.80 -8.81
CA GLN A 155 -15.65 7.92 -7.64
C GLN A 155 -16.48 6.67 -7.36
N SER A 156 -16.77 5.84 -8.37
CA SER A 156 -17.58 4.63 -8.21
C SER A 156 -16.89 3.56 -7.35
N VAL A 157 -15.55 3.59 -7.29
CA VAL A 157 -14.77 2.67 -6.45
C VAL A 157 -15.16 2.80 -4.99
N PHE A 158 -15.36 4.02 -4.50
CA PHE A 158 -15.72 4.25 -3.10
C PHE A 158 -17.11 3.71 -2.77
N ASP A 159 -18.06 3.79 -3.72
CA ASP A 159 -19.41 3.24 -3.51
C ASP A 159 -19.36 1.72 -3.40
N ARG A 160 -18.59 1.04 -4.27
CA ARG A 160 -18.37 -0.41 -4.19
C ARG A 160 -17.65 -0.84 -2.91
N VAL A 161 -16.68 -0.05 -2.44
CA VAL A 161 -16.00 -0.29 -1.16
C VAL A 161 -16.98 -0.14 0.00
N ASN A 162 -17.83 0.90 0.01
CA ASN A 162 -18.85 1.06 1.04
C ASN A 162 -19.83 -0.12 1.05
N GLU A 163 -20.32 -0.54 -0.12
CA GLU A 163 -21.20 -1.70 -0.26
C GLU A 163 -20.54 -2.97 0.31
N ALA A 164 -19.29 -3.24 -0.07
CA ALA A 164 -18.53 -4.40 0.41
C ALA A 164 -18.30 -4.38 1.94
N LEU A 165 -18.21 -3.19 2.54
CA LEU A 165 -18.07 -3.00 3.98
C LEU A 165 -19.44 -2.98 4.71
N GLY A 166 -20.56 -3.14 4.00
CA GLY A 166 -21.90 -3.02 4.56
C GLY A 166 -22.24 -1.59 5.05
N LEU A 167 -21.52 -0.59 4.54
CA LEU A 167 -21.74 0.82 4.85
C LEU A 167 -22.84 1.39 3.96
N GLY A 168 -23.53 2.42 4.47
CA GLY A 168 -24.48 3.18 3.69
C GLY A 168 -23.84 3.86 2.48
N ALA A 169 -24.70 4.24 1.52
CA ALA A 169 -24.28 5.10 0.41
C ALA A 169 -23.62 6.37 0.95
N ARG A 170 -22.55 6.81 0.29
CA ARG A 170 -21.88 8.05 0.68
C ARG A 170 -22.85 9.22 0.59
N THR A 171 -22.83 10.05 1.61
CA THR A 171 -23.60 11.30 1.65
C THR A 171 -22.89 12.44 0.92
N GLU A 172 -21.60 12.28 0.65
CA GLU A 172 -20.75 13.29 0.01
C GLU A 172 -19.74 12.65 -0.96
N ALA A 173 -19.35 13.41 -1.98
CA ALA A 173 -18.30 13.00 -2.89
C ALA A 173 -16.93 13.09 -2.20
N VAL A 174 -16.02 12.17 -2.52
CA VAL A 174 -14.64 12.24 -2.01
C VAL A 174 -13.90 13.39 -2.68
N ASP A 175 -13.36 14.30 -1.89
CA ASP A 175 -12.58 15.45 -2.39
C ASP A 175 -11.17 15.01 -2.82
N LEU A 176 -11.06 14.49 -4.04
CA LEU A 176 -9.81 14.05 -4.64
C LEU A 176 -8.79 15.19 -4.79
N ALA A 177 -9.27 16.42 -4.99
CA ALA A 177 -8.40 17.60 -5.13
C ALA A 177 -7.72 17.92 -3.80
N ARG A 178 -8.46 17.88 -2.69
CA ARG A 178 -7.89 18.05 -1.35
C ARG A 178 -6.92 16.94 -0.99
N LEU A 179 -7.22 15.68 -1.32
CA LEU A 179 -6.29 14.57 -1.10
C LEU A 179 -4.97 14.76 -1.87
N LYS A 180 -5.05 15.20 -3.13
CA LYS A 180 -3.87 15.54 -3.94
C LYS A 180 -3.09 16.72 -3.37
N ALA A 181 -3.77 17.77 -2.89
CA ALA A 181 -3.13 18.91 -2.27
C ALA A 181 -2.37 18.53 -0.99
N LEU A 182 -2.98 17.69 -0.13
CA LEU A 182 -2.31 17.17 1.08
C LEU A 182 -1.05 16.38 0.74
N GLN A 183 -1.09 15.54 -0.29
CA GLN A 183 0.07 14.77 -0.70
C GLN A 183 1.16 15.65 -1.31
N THR A 184 0.78 16.67 -2.09
CA THR A 184 1.71 17.63 -2.69
C THR A 184 2.44 18.43 -1.60
N ALA A 185 1.71 18.94 -0.61
CA ALA A 185 2.28 19.67 0.52
C ALA A 185 3.30 18.82 1.31
N ARG A 186 3.04 17.51 1.46
CA ARG A 186 4.02 16.59 2.08
C ARG A 186 5.31 16.49 1.27
N TRP A 187 5.21 16.43 -0.06
CA TRP A 187 6.40 16.38 -0.92
C TRP A 187 7.20 17.69 -0.91
N GLU A 188 6.51 18.82 -0.82
CA GLU A 188 7.14 20.14 -0.65
C GLU A 188 7.90 20.20 0.68
N GLN A 189 7.28 19.77 1.79
CA GLN A 189 7.96 19.69 3.08
C GLN A 189 9.20 18.80 3.02
N MET A 190 9.12 17.62 2.40
CA MET A 190 10.28 16.73 2.25
C MET A 190 11.43 17.37 1.46
N LYS A 191 11.11 18.18 0.46
CA LYS A 191 12.12 18.93 -0.32
C LYS A 191 12.82 19.96 0.55
N GLU A 192 12.07 20.70 1.36
CA GLU A 192 12.61 21.69 2.29
C GLU A 192 13.49 21.04 3.35
N ASP A 193 13.02 19.95 3.97
CA ASP A 193 13.77 19.20 4.98
C ASP A 193 15.08 18.64 4.40
N GLY A 194 15.02 18.10 3.18
CA GLY A 194 16.20 17.60 2.46
C GLY A 194 17.21 18.70 2.13
N ALA A 195 16.74 19.89 1.75
CA ALA A 195 17.60 21.04 1.49
C ALA A 195 18.26 21.56 2.78
N GLN A 196 17.52 21.57 3.90
CA GLN A 196 18.05 21.97 5.21
C GLN A 196 19.09 20.96 5.74
N ALA A 197 18.89 19.66 5.53
CA ALA A 197 19.85 18.64 5.94
C ALA A 197 21.15 18.65 5.12
N ALA A 198 21.14 19.26 3.93
CA ALA A 198 22.29 19.37 3.04
C ALA A 198 23.05 20.71 3.15
N ALA A 199 22.52 21.66 3.92
CA ALA A 199 23.10 22.99 4.16
C ALA A 199 23.93 23.02 5.45
#